data_AF-A0A010ZTA8-F1
#
_entry.id   AF-A0A010ZTA8-F1
#
_cell.length_a   1.000
_cell.length_b   1.000
_cell.length_c   1.000
_cell.angle_alpha   90.00
_cell.angle_beta   90.00
_cell.angle_gamma   90.00
#
_symmetry.space_group_name_H-M   'P 1'
#
loop_
_entity.id
_entity.type
_entity.pdbx_description
1 polymer ?
#
loop_
_entity_poly.entity_id
_entity_poly.type
_entity_poly.pdbx_seq_one_letter_code
_entity_poly.pdbx_strand_id
1 'polypeptide(L)'
;MLVISRFDVPEADGEGFLERARAALAAFAARPGFVRGRIGRSADVPTAWALTTEWESVGSFRRALSDFDVKVHASTLLAESSDEPSAFEVMGSWDGPVETAGRTDRALDADTTRVGDRPVTRG
;
A
#
# COMPACT_ATOMS: atom_id res chain seq x y z
N MET A 1 -3.57 -7.27 3.96
CA MET A 1 -3.26 -6.42 2.78
C MET A 1 -1.95 -5.67 3.03
N LEU A 2 -1.06 -5.62 2.05
CA LEU A 2 0.20 -4.88 2.06
C LEU A 2 0.10 -3.69 1.09
N VAL A 3 0.49 -2.50 1.54
CA VAL A 3 0.57 -1.30 0.71
C VAL A 3 2.01 -0.81 0.69
N ILE A 4 2.54 -0.56 -0.50
CA ILE A 4 3.89 -0.07 -0.75
C ILE A 4 3.78 1.18 -1.63
N SER A 5 4.16 2.32 -1.09
CA SER A 5 4.31 3.56 -1.86
C SER A 5 5.79 3.86 -2.03
N ARG A 6 6.25 3.95 -3.29
CA ARG A 6 7.64 4.29 -3.63
C ARG A 6 7.76 5.74 -4.05
N PHE A 7 8.87 6.36 -3.70
CA PHE A 7 9.15 7.77 -3.95
C PHE A 7 10.56 7.93 -4.50
N ASP A 8 10.73 8.87 -5.41
CA ASP A 8 12.03 9.42 -5.77
C ASP A 8 12.16 10.79 -5.13
N VAL A 9 13.09 10.93 -4.20
CA VAL A 9 13.28 12.09 -3.35
C VAL A 9 14.73 12.55 -3.51
N PRO A 10 14.99 13.78 -4.00
CA PRO A 10 16.34 14.32 -4.03
C PRO A 10 17.00 14.22 -2.66
N GLU A 11 18.29 13.88 -2.62
CA GLU A 11 18.98 13.61 -1.35
C GLU A 11 18.92 14.80 -0.38
N ALA A 12 18.97 16.03 -0.92
CA ALA A 12 18.83 17.27 -0.16
C ALA A 12 17.47 17.42 0.55
N ASP A 13 16.42 16.79 0.03
CA ASP A 13 15.05 16.87 0.57
C ASP A 13 14.72 15.69 1.51
N GLY A 14 15.66 14.74 1.68
CA GLY A 14 15.42 13.48 2.36
C GLY A 14 14.98 13.61 3.83
N GLU A 15 15.54 14.58 4.58
CA GLU A 15 15.15 14.84 5.97
C GLU A 15 13.70 15.36 6.04
N GLY A 16 13.36 16.34 5.19
CA GLY A 16 12.00 16.89 5.12
C GLY A 16 10.97 15.84 4.66
N PHE A 17 11.34 14.97 3.72
CA PHE A 17 10.52 13.83 3.33
C PHE A 17 10.30 12.86 4.50
N LEU A 18 11.36 12.51 5.25
CA LEU A 18 11.25 11.58 6.38
C LEU A 18 10.29 12.10 7.46
N GLU A 19 10.34 13.39 7.79
CA GLU A 19 9.40 13.99 8.75
C GLU A 19 7.95 13.92 8.27
N ARG A 20 7.68 14.23 7.00
CA ARG A 20 6.34 14.09 6.41
C ARG A 20 5.88 12.62 6.40
N ALA A 21 6.76 11.70 6.03
CA ALA A 21 6.47 10.27 6.02
C ALA A 21 6.18 9.72 7.42
N ARG A 22 6.89 10.20 8.45
CA ARG A 22 6.62 9.86 9.86
C ARG A 22 5.24 10.36 10.30
N ALA A 23 4.87 11.59 9.97
CA ALA A 23 3.56 12.14 10.29
C ALA A 23 2.43 11.35 9.59
N ALA A 24 2.61 11.03 8.30
CA ALA A 24 1.67 10.19 7.56
C ALA A 24 1.54 8.80 8.18
N LEU A 25 2.66 8.14 8.51
CA LEU A 25 2.65 6.82 9.12
C LEU A 25 2.02 6.83 10.52
N ALA A 26 2.24 7.88 11.32
CA ALA A 26 1.60 8.04 12.62
C ALA A 26 0.08 8.22 12.48
N ALA A 27 -0.39 9.00 11.52
CA ALA A 27 -1.80 9.14 11.22
C ALA A 27 -2.44 7.80 10.81
N PHE A 28 -1.77 7.03 9.95
CA PHE A 28 -2.21 5.67 9.60
C PHE A 28 -2.23 4.73 10.80
N ALA A 29 -1.18 4.74 11.63
CA ALA A 29 -1.06 3.88 12.80
C ALA A 29 -2.17 4.07 13.83
N ALA A 30 -2.78 5.26 13.86
CA ALA A 30 -3.92 5.57 14.71
C ALA A 30 -5.26 5.10 14.14
N ARG A 31 -5.33 4.48 12.94
CA ARG A 31 -6.59 4.07 12.31
C ARG A 31 -6.94 2.60 12.60
N PRO A 32 -8.23 2.27 12.76
CA PRO A 32 -8.66 0.89 12.93
C PRO A 32 -8.23 -0.02 11.79
N GLY A 33 -7.71 -1.20 12.14
CA GLY A 33 -7.25 -2.22 11.20
C GLY A 33 -5.87 -1.97 10.59
N PHE A 34 -5.12 -0.98 11.09
CA PHE A 34 -3.68 -0.88 10.86
C PHE A 34 -2.95 -1.98 11.64
N VAL A 35 -2.05 -2.71 10.97
CA VAL A 35 -1.28 -3.82 11.57
C VAL A 35 0.14 -3.36 11.90
N ARG A 36 0.84 -2.79 10.91
CA ARG A 36 2.20 -2.25 11.06
C ARG A 36 2.58 -1.39 9.87
N GLY A 37 3.66 -0.63 9.98
CA GLY A 37 4.25 0.06 8.84
C GLY A 37 5.70 0.46 9.08
N ARG A 38 6.39 0.76 7.99
CA ARG A 38 7.82 1.07 7.98
C ARG A 38 8.12 2.11 6.92
N ILE A 39 9.09 2.98 7.22
CA ILE A 39 9.70 3.90 6.26
C ILE A 39 11.10 3.39 5.98
N GLY A 40 11.47 3.29 4.71
CA GLY A 40 12.79 2.85 4.28
C GLY A 40 13.36 3.74 3.20
N ARG A 41 14.69 3.83 3.18
CA ARG A 41 15.48 4.38 2.08
C ARG A 41 16.34 3.25 1.54
N SER A 42 16.52 3.18 0.23
CA SER A 42 17.43 2.22 -0.40
C SER A 42 18.87 2.48 0.08
N ALA A 43 19.61 1.40 0.35
CA ALA A 43 21.02 1.48 0.73
C ALA A 43 21.93 1.86 -0.45
N ASP A 44 21.54 1.47 -1.67
CA ASP A 44 22.33 1.64 -2.89
C ASP A 44 21.90 2.87 -3.70
N VAL A 45 20.65 3.33 -3.53
CA VAL A 45 20.07 4.47 -4.26
C VAL A 45 19.50 5.47 -3.24
N PRO A 46 20.28 6.46 -2.77
CA PRO A 46 19.86 7.37 -1.70
C PRO A 46 18.59 8.19 -2.00
N THR A 47 18.21 8.34 -3.26
CA THR A 47 16.97 9.02 -3.66
C THR A 47 15.73 8.13 -3.61
N ALA A 48 15.87 6.81 -3.52
CA ALA A 48 14.75 5.88 -3.54
C ALA A 48 14.23 5.59 -2.13
N TRP A 49 12.97 5.95 -1.88
CA TRP A 49 12.30 5.74 -0.59
C TRP A 49 11.05 4.86 -0.74
N ALA A 50 10.65 4.24 0.37
CA ALA A 50 9.44 3.46 0.45
C ALA A 50 8.71 3.71 1.79
N LEU A 51 7.39 3.89 1.72
CA LEU A 51 6.48 3.79 2.84
C LEU A 51 5.68 2.50 2.67
N THR A 52 5.78 1.61 3.66
CA THR A 52 5.06 0.33 3.67
C THR A 52 4.07 0.31 4.82
N THR A 53 2.84 -0.15 4.57
CA THR A 53 1.83 -0.35 5.60
C THR A 53 1.11 -1.67 5.39
N GLU A 54 0.75 -2.33 6.48
CA GLU A 54 -0.05 -3.54 6.47
C GLU A 54 -1.37 -3.29 7.19
N TRP A 55 -2.42 -3.84 6.61
CA TRP A 55 -3.80 -3.64 7.03
C TRP A 55 -4.54 -4.98 7.10
N GLU A 56 -5.47 -5.10 8.02
CA GLU A 56 -6.32 -6.28 8.18
C GLU A 56 -7.10 -6.61 6.90
N SER A 57 -7.54 -5.59 6.16
CA SER A 57 -8.30 -5.75 4.92
C SER A 57 -8.17 -4.52 4.02
N VAL A 58 -8.54 -4.68 2.74
CA VAL A 58 -8.68 -3.55 1.80
C VAL A 58 -9.71 -2.52 2.25
N GLY A 59 -10.77 -2.95 2.93
CA GLY A 59 -11.79 -2.07 3.47
C GLY A 59 -11.23 -1.17 4.58
N SER A 60 -10.38 -1.70 5.45
CA SER A 60 -9.73 -0.93 6.52
C SER A 60 -8.81 0.16 5.93
N PHE A 61 -7.98 -0.19 4.95
CA PHE A 61 -7.12 0.78 4.27
C PHE A 61 -7.91 1.88 3.55
N ARG A 62 -8.92 1.53 2.76
CA ARG A 62 -9.76 2.52 2.04
C ARG A 62 -10.50 3.47 2.99
N ARG A 63 -10.98 2.97 4.13
CA ARG A 63 -11.58 3.82 5.18
C ARG A 63 -10.56 4.74 5.81
N ALA A 64 -9.34 4.26 6.09
CA ALA A 64 -8.26 5.09 6.62
C ALA A 64 -7.95 6.28 5.71
N LEU A 65 -7.90 6.10 4.38
CA LEU A 65 -7.70 7.19 3.42
C LEU A 65 -8.78 8.28 3.45
N SER A 66 -9.96 7.97 3.99
CA SER A 66 -11.07 8.93 4.10
C SER A 66 -10.99 9.80 5.35
N ASP A 67 -10.16 9.43 6.32
CA ASP A 67 -10.01 10.08 7.61
C ASP A 67 -9.36 11.47 7.48
N PHE A 68 -9.74 12.40 8.36
CA PHE A 68 -9.26 13.78 8.31
C PHE A 68 -7.76 13.90 8.57
N ASP A 69 -7.25 13.27 9.62
CA ASP A 69 -5.83 13.38 9.98
C ASP A 69 -4.95 12.72 8.90
N VAL A 70 -5.42 11.57 8.38
CA VAL A 70 -4.76 10.91 7.24
C VAL A 70 -4.77 11.82 6.01
N LYS A 71 -5.87 12.51 5.73
CA LYS A 71 -5.92 13.42 4.59
C LYS A 71 -4.94 14.57 4.73
N VAL A 72 -4.85 15.18 5.91
CA VAL A 72 -3.93 16.28 6.21
C VAL A 72 -2.47 15.84 6.09
N HIS A 73 -2.13 14.67 6.62
CA HIS A 73 -0.73 14.24 6.73
C HIS A 73 -0.23 13.38 5.56
N ALA A 74 -1.10 12.60 4.92
CA ALA A 74 -0.71 11.59 3.94
C ALA A 74 -1.10 11.91 2.50
N SER A 75 -2.15 12.72 2.21
CA SER A 75 -2.64 12.86 0.83
C SER A 75 -1.59 13.42 -0.13
N THR A 76 -0.96 14.54 0.25
CA THR A 76 0.06 15.18 -0.59
C THR A 76 1.27 14.28 -0.75
N LEU A 77 1.72 13.64 0.33
CA LEU A 77 2.82 12.69 0.29
C LEU A 77 2.51 11.55 -0.69
N LEU A 78 1.35 10.90 -0.57
CA LEU A 78 0.96 9.78 -1.43
C LEU A 78 0.78 10.20 -2.90
N ALA A 79 0.40 11.45 -3.17
CA ALA A 79 0.34 11.98 -4.53
C ALA A 79 1.73 12.12 -5.19
N GLU A 80 2.81 12.19 -4.40
CA GLU A 80 4.20 12.19 -4.88
C GLU A 80 4.73 10.76 -5.15
N SER A 81 3.95 9.72 -4.82
CA SER A 81 4.38 8.33 -5.04
C SER A 81 4.40 7.97 -6.53
N SER A 82 5.24 6.99 -6.86
CA SER A 82 5.35 6.45 -8.21
C SER A 82 4.02 5.84 -8.67
N ASP A 83 3.67 6.04 -9.95
CA ASP A 83 2.46 5.49 -10.56
C ASP A 83 2.64 4.01 -10.93
N GLU A 84 2.63 3.16 -9.92
CA GLU A 84 2.79 1.71 -10.02
C GLU A 84 1.81 0.98 -9.09
N PRO A 85 1.55 -0.32 -9.30
CA PRO A 85 0.75 -1.10 -8.37
C PRO A 85 1.32 -1.00 -6.96
N SER A 86 0.51 -0.48 -6.04
CA SER A 86 0.94 -0.18 -4.66
C SER A 86 0.22 -1.00 -3.61
N ALA A 87 -0.80 -1.78 -4.00
CA ALA A 87 -1.68 -2.51 -3.10
C ALA A 87 -1.67 -4.01 -3.43
N PHE A 88 -1.32 -4.83 -2.44
CA PHE A 88 -1.06 -6.26 -2.62
C PHE A 88 -1.76 -7.11 -1.57
N GLU A 89 -2.12 -8.33 -1.95
CA GLU A 89 -2.56 -9.36 -1.03
C GLU A 89 -1.33 -10.03 -0.39
N VAL A 90 -1.41 -10.28 0.91
CA VAL A 90 -0.34 -11.00 1.62
C VAL A 90 -0.59 -12.48 1.41
N MET A 91 0.27 -13.13 0.63
CA MET A 91 0.17 -14.56 0.32
C MET A 91 0.98 -15.44 1.30
N GLY A 92 1.93 -14.84 2.01
CA GLY A 92 2.69 -15.46 3.09
C GLY A 92 3.47 -14.38 3.86
N SER A 93 3.71 -14.62 5.15
CA SER A 93 4.50 -13.73 6.00
C SER A 93 5.33 -14.51 7.01
N TRP A 94 6.44 -13.93 7.46
CA TRP A 94 7.29 -14.49 8.52
C TRP A 94 7.51 -13.42 9.57
N ASP A 95 7.04 -13.66 10.79
CA ASP A 95 7.33 -12.84 11.97
C ASP A 95 8.32 -13.59 12.88
N GLY A 96 9.43 -14.05 12.30
CA GLY A 96 10.39 -14.98 12.92
C GLY A 96 10.73 -16.16 11.99
N PRO A 97 11.28 -17.27 12.50
CA PRO A 97 11.68 -18.40 11.66
C PRO A 97 10.51 -19.26 11.13
N VAL A 98 9.27 -18.92 11.49
CA VAL A 98 8.06 -19.69 11.14
C VAL A 98 7.20 -18.90 10.17
N GLU A 99 6.74 -19.58 9.11
CA GLU A 99 5.82 -19.03 8.13
C GLU A 99 4.40 -18.94 8.70
N THR A 100 3.73 -17.85 8.37
CA THR A 100 2.28 -17.69 8.48
C THR A 100 1.71 -17.58 7.08
N ALA A 101 0.86 -18.53 6.71
CA ALA A 101 0.18 -18.51 5.42
C ALA A 101 -0.74 -17.28 5.32
N GLY A 102 -0.70 -16.63 4.16
CA GLY A 102 -1.56 -15.49 3.86
C GLY A 102 -3.00 -15.87 3.54
N ARG A 103 -3.85 -14.86 3.32
CA ARG A 103 -5.23 -15.03 2.87
C ARG A 103 -5.42 -14.29 1.55
N THR A 104 -6.01 -14.97 0.58
CA THR A 104 -6.43 -14.37 -0.69
C THR A 104 -7.84 -13.81 -0.55
N ASP A 105 -7.99 -12.54 -0.88
CA ASP A 105 -9.28 -11.88 -1.09
C ASP A 105 -9.63 -11.81 -2.59
N ARG A 106 -8.69 -12.17 -3.48
CA ARG A 106 -8.93 -12.32 -4.92
C ARG A 106 -10.00 -13.38 -5.18
N ALA A 107 -11.03 -13.03 -5.94
CA ALA A 107 -12.00 -13.99 -6.44
C ALA A 107 -11.33 -14.96 -7.43
N LEU A 108 -11.72 -16.24 -7.41
CA LEU A 108 -11.15 -17.29 -8.26
C LEU A 108 -11.31 -17.00 -9.77
N ASP A 109 -12.25 -16.14 -10.12
CA ASP A 109 -12.62 -15.76 -11.48
C ASP A 109 -12.09 -14.39 -11.91
N ALA A 110 -11.23 -13.75 -11.10
CA ALA A 110 -10.71 -12.40 -11.36
C ALA A 110 -9.99 -12.26 -12.72
N ASP A 111 -9.45 -13.35 -13.27
CA ASP A 111 -8.82 -13.39 -14.60
C ASP A 111 -9.73 -13.91 -15.73
N THR A 112 -10.98 -14.26 -15.42
CA THR A 112 -11.92 -14.89 -16.37
C THR A 112 -13.05 -13.97 -16.83
N THR A 113 -13.18 -12.77 -16.26
CA THR A 113 -14.15 -11.77 -16.74
C THR A 113 -13.67 -11.10 -18.02
N ARG A 114 -13.83 -11.77 -19.16
CA ARG A 114 -13.91 -11.09 -20.46
C ARG A 114 -15.26 -10.39 -20.55
N VAL A 115 -15.28 -9.07 -20.40
CA VAL A 115 -16.41 -8.25 -20.84
C VAL A 115 -16.52 -8.38 -22.36
N GLY A 116 -17.53 -9.11 -22.84
CA GLY A 116 -17.92 -9.06 -24.26
C GLY A 116 -18.24 -10.37 -24.99
N ASP A 117 -18.45 -11.51 -24.34
CA ASP A 117 -18.94 -12.69 -25.09
C ASP A 117 -20.41 -12.50 -25.50
N ARG A 118 -20.62 -12.17 -26.79
CA ARG A 118 -21.94 -12.15 -27.41
C ARG A 118 -22.50 -13.57 -27.46
N PRO A 119 -23.79 -13.78 -27.17
CA PRO A 119 -24.41 -15.09 -27.37
C PRO A 119 -24.37 -15.44 -28.86
N VAL A 120 -23.77 -16.58 -29.18
CA VAL A 120 -23.88 -17.20 -30.50
C VAL A 120 -25.33 -17.63 -30.68
N THR A 121 -26.13 -16.85 -31.42
CA THR A 121 -27.43 -17.30 -31.92
C THR A 121 -27.18 -18.42 -32.93
N ARG A 122 -27.48 -19.65 -32.52
CA ARG A 122 -27.53 -20.82 -33.38
C ARG A 122 -28.82 -20.73 -34.22
N GLY A 123 -28.65 -20.54 -35.53
CA GLY A 123 -29.69 -20.81 -36.54
C GLY A 123 -29.57 -22.22 -37.08
#